data_AF-A0A939XR25-F1
#
_entry.id   AF-A0A939XR25-F1
#
_cell.length_a   1.000
_cell.length_b   1.000
_cell.length_c   1.000
_cell.angle_alpha   90.00
_cell.angle_beta   90.00
_cell.angle_gamma   90.00
#
_symmetry.space_group_name_H-M   'P 1'
#
loop_
_entity.id
_entity.type
_entity.pdbx_description
1 polymer ?
#
loop_
_entity_poly.entity_id
_entity_poly.type
_entity_poly.pdbx_seq_one_letter_code
_entity_poly.pdbx_strand_id
1 'polypeptide(L)'
;MFDKDLIKRFETLGTPFYYYDIQLLRETLTRLKAAVDKYGYCVHYAVKANANPRILQEISSFGFGADCVSGNEVVRALECGFPADKVVFAGVGKSDEEITTAIRHDIFCFNSESIQELEVINKIAGQEGKTASVALRLNPGIDAHTNKCINTGLADSKFGIDFNKLEETVTIAQKLSNIKLIGLHFH
;
A
#
# COMPACT_ATOMS: atom_id res chain seq x y z
N MET A 1 -1.08 -8.18 30.20
CA MET A 1 -1.89 -7.49 31.23
C MET A 1 -1.06 -6.30 31.69
N PHE A 2 -1.62 -5.10 31.79
CA PHE A 2 -0.84 -3.92 32.20
C PHE A 2 -0.27 -4.12 33.60
N ASP A 3 1.04 -3.89 33.75
CA ASP A 3 1.66 -3.93 35.06
C ASP A 3 1.32 -2.69 35.89
N LYS A 4 1.64 -2.73 37.18
CA LYS A 4 1.31 -1.65 38.12
C LYS A 4 2.04 -0.35 37.81
N ASP A 5 3.26 -0.43 37.28
CA ASP A 5 4.06 0.76 36.97
C ASP A 5 3.49 1.50 35.75
N LEU A 6 3.03 0.74 34.76
CA LEU A 6 2.36 1.28 33.57
C LEU A 6 1.03 1.95 33.93
N ILE A 7 0.22 1.33 34.79
CA ILE A 7 -1.05 1.93 35.28
C ILE A 7 -0.78 3.26 35.99
N LYS A 8 0.23 3.30 36.87
CA LYS A 8 0.61 4.53 37.57
C LYS A 8 1.03 5.65 36.63
N ARG A 9 1.70 5.32 35.52
CA ARG A 9 2.03 6.30 34.47
C ARG A 9 0.78 6.85 33.80
N PHE A 10 -0.21 6.00 33.51
CA PHE A 10 -1.47 6.42 32.89
C PHE A 10 -2.28 7.39 33.75
N GLU A 11 -2.26 7.25 35.08
CA GLU A 11 -2.92 8.18 36.00
C GLU A 11 -2.40 9.63 35.90
N THR A 12 -1.17 9.81 35.40
CA THR A 12 -0.57 11.14 35.21
C THR A 12 -0.86 11.76 33.85
N LEU A 13 -1.52 11.03 32.93
CA LEU A 13 -1.83 11.48 31.58
C LEU A 13 -3.28 11.95 31.46
N GLY A 14 -3.49 13.04 30.72
CA GLY A 14 -4.83 13.51 30.39
C GLY A 14 -5.54 12.57 29.42
N THR A 15 -6.83 12.29 29.67
CA THR A 15 -7.66 11.41 28.84
C THR A 15 -8.58 12.20 27.89
N PRO A 16 -8.90 11.66 26.69
CA PRO A 16 -8.47 10.36 26.16
C PRO A 16 -7.06 10.41 25.53
N PHE A 17 -6.34 9.29 25.61
CA PHE A 17 -5.08 9.09 24.89
C PHE A 17 -5.03 7.69 24.26
N TYR A 18 -4.23 7.54 23.21
CA TYR A 18 -3.91 6.24 22.63
C TYR A 18 -2.63 5.67 23.27
N TYR A 19 -2.70 4.41 23.68
CA TYR A 19 -1.54 3.62 24.09
C TYR A 19 -1.23 2.57 23.03
N TYR A 20 0.02 2.48 22.62
CA TYR A 20 0.51 1.47 21.69
C TYR A 20 1.56 0.60 22.39
N ASP A 21 1.29 -0.70 22.47
CA ASP A 21 2.25 -1.67 23.00
C ASP A 21 3.30 -2.02 21.94
N ILE A 22 4.43 -1.32 22.00
CA ILE A 22 5.55 -1.51 21.05
C ILE A 22 6.20 -2.89 21.22
N GLN A 23 6.18 -3.48 22.42
CA GLN A 23 6.72 -4.82 22.62
C GLN A 23 5.87 -5.85 21.90
N LEU A 24 4.53 -5.79 22.06
CA LEU A 24 3.61 -6.65 21.34
C LEU A 24 3.74 -6.49 19.81
N LEU A 25 3.92 -5.25 19.34
CA LEU A 25 4.19 -5.00 17.92
C LEU A 25 5.45 -5.72 17.46
N ARG A 26 6.57 -5.59 18.17
CA ARG A 26 7.85 -6.26 17.81
C ARG A 26 7.73 -7.77 17.83
N GLU A 27 7.06 -8.36 18.81
CA GLU A 27 6.82 -9.81 18.87
C GLU A 27 6.00 -10.28 17.65
N THR A 28 4.98 -9.50 17.27
CA THR A 28 4.15 -9.76 16.08
C THR A 28 4.98 -9.68 14.79
N LEU A 29 5.76 -8.62 14.62
CA LEU A 29 6.61 -8.42 13.44
C LEU A 29 7.69 -9.51 13.33
N THR A 30 8.28 -9.93 14.45
CA THR A 30 9.26 -11.02 14.50
C THR A 30 8.66 -12.33 14.00
N ARG A 31 7.47 -12.69 14.49
CA ARG A 31 6.77 -13.92 14.07
C ARG A 31 6.38 -13.86 12.60
N LEU A 32 5.89 -12.71 12.13
CA LEU A 32 5.54 -12.50 10.73
C LEU A 32 6.77 -12.65 9.83
N LYS A 33 7.88 -11.96 10.17
CA LYS A 33 9.14 -12.01 9.42
C LYS A 33 9.65 -13.45 9.28
N ALA A 34 9.67 -14.21 10.36
CA ALA A 34 10.07 -15.61 10.36
C ALA A 34 9.16 -16.51 9.52
N ALA A 35 7.87 -16.18 9.38
CA ALA A 35 6.94 -16.94 8.54
C ALA A 35 7.14 -16.65 7.04
N VAL A 36 7.37 -15.40 6.67
CA VAL A 36 7.47 -14.96 5.27
C VAL A 36 8.83 -15.21 4.65
N ASP A 37 9.91 -15.15 5.44
CA ASP A 37 11.28 -15.41 4.97
C ASP A 37 11.46 -16.82 4.42
N LYS A 38 10.64 -17.77 4.85
CA LYS A 38 10.64 -19.15 4.36
C LYS A 38 10.26 -19.27 2.89
N TYR A 39 9.48 -18.33 2.38
CA TYR A 39 8.88 -18.37 1.05
C TYR A 39 9.34 -17.22 0.15
N GLY A 40 10.20 -16.33 0.67
CA GLY A 40 10.66 -15.14 -0.07
C GLY A 40 9.55 -14.12 -0.33
N TYR A 41 8.50 -14.09 0.49
CA TYR A 41 7.42 -13.10 0.35
C TYR A 41 7.86 -11.73 0.86
N CYS A 42 7.46 -10.67 0.13
CA CYS A 42 7.58 -9.30 0.60
C CYS A 42 6.27 -8.86 1.23
N VAL A 43 6.31 -8.49 2.51
CA VAL A 43 5.16 -7.94 3.23
C VAL A 43 5.13 -6.43 3.03
N HIS A 44 3.99 -5.90 2.63
CA HIS A 44 3.72 -4.46 2.56
C HIS A 44 2.72 -4.09 3.66
N TYR A 45 3.12 -3.23 4.60
CA TYR A 45 2.23 -2.75 5.65
C TYR A 45 1.29 -1.68 5.11
N ALA A 46 -0.02 -1.88 5.27
CA ALA A 46 -1.02 -0.89 4.89
C ALA A 46 -0.98 0.32 5.83
N VAL A 47 -0.39 1.44 5.36
CA VAL A 47 -0.13 2.66 6.15
C VAL A 47 -1.42 3.23 6.74
N LYS A 48 -2.53 3.13 5.99
CA LYS A 48 -3.89 3.52 6.40
C LYS A 48 -4.35 2.92 7.73
N ALA A 49 -3.76 1.80 8.17
CA ALA A 49 -4.09 1.18 9.46
C ALA A 49 -3.59 2.03 10.64
N ASN A 50 -2.37 2.57 10.57
CA ASN A 50 -1.82 3.51 11.54
C ASN A 50 -0.57 4.22 10.99
N ALA A 51 -0.69 5.50 10.63
CA ALA A 51 0.40 6.29 10.07
C ALA A 51 1.27 7.01 11.12
N ASN A 52 1.24 6.59 12.39
CA ASN A 52 2.07 7.16 13.43
C ASN A 52 3.56 6.91 13.13
N PRO A 53 4.44 7.94 13.08
CA PRO A 53 5.84 7.78 12.71
C PRO A 53 6.60 6.75 13.54
N ARG A 54 6.32 6.64 14.85
CA ARG A 54 6.99 5.66 15.70
C ARG A 54 6.61 4.23 15.32
N ILE A 55 5.34 3.99 15.01
CA ILE A 55 4.87 2.66 14.56
C ILE A 55 5.48 2.33 13.20
N LEU A 56 5.47 3.28 12.27
CA LEU A 56 6.02 3.11 10.93
C LEU A 56 7.52 2.80 10.95
N GLN A 57 8.30 3.52 11.75
CA GLN A 57 9.74 3.28 11.95
C GLN A 57 10.01 1.89 12.53
N GLU A 58 9.22 1.46 13.53
CA GLU A 58 9.36 0.11 14.09
C GLU A 58 9.05 -0.95 13.02
N ILE A 59 8.00 -0.79 12.22
CA ILE A 59 7.65 -1.73 11.13
C ILE A 59 8.73 -1.77 10.04
N SER A 60 9.20 -0.61 9.59
CA SER A 60 10.28 -0.48 8.59
C SER A 60 11.55 -1.20 9.05
N SER A 61 11.89 -1.14 10.34
CA SER A 61 13.09 -1.79 10.89
C SER A 61 13.13 -3.32 10.72
N PHE A 62 11.98 -3.96 10.45
CA PHE A 62 11.90 -5.39 10.15
C PHE A 62 12.09 -5.72 8.65
N GLY A 63 12.36 -4.71 7.81
CA GLY A 63 12.63 -4.86 6.38
C GLY A 63 11.38 -5.05 5.52
N PHE A 64 10.20 -4.73 6.04
CA PHE A 64 8.94 -4.74 5.32
C PHE A 64 8.79 -3.52 4.40
N GLY A 65 7.92 -3.64 3.41
CA GLY A 65 7.49 -2.55 2.54
C GLY A 65 6.27 -1.81 3.08
N ALA A 66 5.79 -0.81 2.34
CA ALA A 66 4.61 -0.03 2.66
C ALA A 66 3.58 -0.12 1.53
N ASP A 67 2.31 -0.30 1.89
CA ASP A 67 1.15 -0.14 1.01
C ASP A 67 0.47 1.19 1.34
N CYS A 68 0.57 2.13 0.40
CA CYS A 68 0.10 3.50 0.53
C CYS A 68 -1.13 3.72 -0.36
N VAL A 69 -2.03 4.61 0.06
CA VAL A 69 -3.24 5.00 -0.69
C VAL A 69 -3.31 6.50 -0.99
N SER A 70 -2.26 7.25 -0.65
CA SER A 70 -2.07 8.65 -1.05
C SER A 70 -0.59 9.00 -1.21
N GLY A 71 -0.29 10.08 -1.92
CA GLY A 71 1.08 10.58 -2.04
C GLY A 71 1.68 11.03 -0.70
N ASN A 72 0.85 11.53 0.22
CA ASN A 72 1.28 11.86 1.58
C ASN A 72 1.71 10.61 2.37
N GLU A 73 1.04 9.48 2.18
CA GLU A 73 1.46 8.21 2.78
C GLU A 73 2.76 7.69 2.15
N VAL A 74 2.96 7.87 0.84
CA VAL A 74 4.23 7.54 0.17
C VAL A 74 5.37 8.35 0.79
N VAL A 75 5.23 9.68 0.87
CA VAL A 75 6.25 10.55 1.49
C VAL A 75 6.50 10.15 2.94
N ARG A 76 5.44 9.94 3.72
CA ARG A 76 5.56 9.53 5.13
C ARG A 76 6.25 8.17 5.29
N ALA A 77 5.99 7.20 4.42
CA ALA A 77 6.65 5.90 4.45
C ALA A 77 8.15 6.05 4.20
N LEU A 78 8.54 6.82 3.19
CA LEU A 78 9.95 7.09 2.88
C LEU A 78 10.65 7.80 4.04
N GLU A 79 10.04 8.83 4.62
CA GLU A 79 10.54 9.54 5.81
C GLU A 79 10.71 8.62 7.03
N CYS A 80 9.87 7.59 7.15
CA CYS A 80 9.95 6.60 8.23
C CYS A 80 10.91 5.44 7.93
N GLY A 81 11.65 5.49 6.83
CA GLY A 81 12.71 4.55 6.49
C GLY A 81 12.26 3.34 5.67
N PHE A 82 11.04 3.32 5.14
CA PHE A 82 10.67 2.27 4.19
C PHE A 82 11.49 2.44 2.89
N PRO A 83 12.14 1.38 2.37
CA PRO A 83 12.85 1.46 1.09
C PRO A 83 11.88 1.79 -0.04
N ALA A 84 12.24 2.73 -0.92
CA ALA A 84 11.38 3.15 -2.03
C ALA A 84 11.00 1.97 -2.95
N ASP A 85 11.96 1.09 -3.22
CA ASP A 85 11.80 -0.17 -3.96
C ASP A 85 10.95 -1.23 -3.24
N LYS A 86 10.34 -0.88 -2.09
CA LYS A 86 9.32 -1.66 -1.38
C LYS A 86 8.09 -0.81 -1.00
N VAL A 87 7.88 0.33 -1.64
CA VAL A 87 6.64 1.12 -1.48
C VAL A 87 5.71 0.85 -2.66
N VAL A 88 4.48 0.43 -2.38
CA VAL A 88 3.42 0.28 -3.38
C VAL A 88 2.34 1.33 -3.16
N PHE A 89 1.76 1.81 -4.25
CA PHE A 89 0.75 2.86 -4.20
C PHE A 89 -0.57 2.40 -4.84
N ALA A 90 -1.56 2.09 -4.01
CA ALA A 90 -2.94 1.77 -4.38
C ALA A 90 -3.87 3.00 -4.33
N GLY A 91 -5.15 2.82 -4.63
CA GLY A 91 -6.18 3.87 -4.52
C GLY A 91 -6.74 4.30 -5.87
N VAL A 92 -8.06 4.48 -5.93
CA VAL A 92 -8.84 4.66 -7.18
C VAL A 92 -8.77 6.06 -7.79
N GLY A 93 -8.20 7.03 -7.08
CA GLY A 93 -8.28 8.45 -7.44
C GLY A 93 -6.98 9.19 -7.17
N LYS A 94 -5.85 8.60 -7.57
CA LYS A 94 -4.53 9.23 -7.45
C LYS A 94 -4.51 10.49 -8.32
N SER A 95 -4.13 11.62 -7.74
CA SER A 95 -3.94 12.87 -8.49
C SER A 95 -2.63 12.88 -9.28
N ASP A 96 -2.54 13.72 -10.31
CA ASP A 96 -1.32 13.91 -11.10
C ASP A 96 -0.11 14.28 -10.22
N GLU A 97 -0.32 15.07 -9.17
CA GLU A 97 0.72 15.46 -8.21
C GLU A 97 1.22 14.25 -7.39
N GLU A 98 0.31 13.41 -6.92
CA GLU A 98 0.66 12.20 -6.18
C GLU A 98 1.38 11.18 -7.07
N ILE A 99 0.94 11.02 -8.32
CA ILE A 99 1.59 10.15 -9.31
C ILE A 99 3.01 10.67 -9.60
N THR A 100 3.15 11.98 -9.85
CA THR A 100 4.45 12.62 -10.08
C THR A 100 5.39 12.40 -8.90
N THR A 101 4.90 12.60 -7.67
CA THR A 101 5.66 12.40 -6.44
C THR A 101 6.17 10.96 -6.32
N ALA A 102 5.28 9.97 -6.52
CA ALA A 102 5.64 8.56 -6.47
C ALA A 102 6.67 8.17 -7.56
N ILE A 103 6.53 8.68 -8.78
CA ILE A 103 7.50 8.46 -9.88
C ILE A 103 8.86 9.07 -9.53
N ARG A 104 8.90 10.29 -8.99
CA ARG A 104 10.15 10.96 -8.61
C ARG A 104 10.90 10.23 -7.51
N HIS A 105 10.16 9.62 -6.58
CA HIS A 105 10.73 8.81 -5.50
C HIS A 105 11.10 7.37 -5.88
N ASP A 106 10.87 6.95 -7.13
CA ASP A 106 11.20 5.60 -7.62
C ASP A 106 10.57 4.49 -6.76
N ILE A 107 9.28 4.66 -6.40
CA ILE A 107 8.57 3.63 -5.65
C ILE A 107 8.49 2.31 -6.41
N PHE A 108 8.34 1.19 -5.70
CA PHE A 108 8.29 -0.14 -6.29
C PHE A 108 7.26 -0.27 -7.41
N CYS A 109 6.01 0.09 -7.13
CA CYS A 109 4.95 0.02 -8.13
C CYS A 109 3.69 0.83 -7.79
N PHE A 110 2.94 1.16 -8.84
CA PHE A 110 1.55 1.54 -8.71
C PHE A 110 0.67 0.30 -8.80
N ASN A 111 -0.29 0.17 -7.89
CA ASN A 111 -1.43 -0.72 -8.06
C ASN A 111 -2.51 0.09 -8.79
N SER A 112 -2.59 -0.09 -10.11
CA SER A 112 -3.51 0.67 -10.95
C SER A 112 -4.90 0.06 -10.96
N GLU A 113 -5.92 0.90 -10.85
CA GLU A 113 -7.32 0.54 -10.63
C GLU A 113 -8.16 0.70 -11.89
N SER A 114 -7.62 1.31 -12.96
CA SER A 114 -8.33 1.56 -14.21
C SER A 114 -7.39 1.75 -15.39
N ILE A 115 -7.92 1.58 -16.61
CA ILE A 115 -7.17 1.85 -17.85
C ILE A 115 -6.81 3.34 -17.96
N GLN A 116 -7.72 4.22 -17.58
CA GLN A 116 -7.52 5.67 -17.63
C GLN A 116 -6.35 6.09 -16.74
N GLU A 117 -6.22 5.48 -15.57
CA GLU A 117 -5.09 5.73 -14.68
C GLU A 117 -3.77 5.24 -15.30
N LEU A 118 -3.73 4.09 -15.99
CA LEU A 118 -2.54 3.65 -16.73
C LEU A 118 -2.08 4.68 -17.75
N GLU A 119 -3.00 5.28 -18.49
CA GLU A 119 -2.71 6.32 -19.49
C GLU A 119 -2.12 7.58 -18.83
N VAL A 120 -2.67 7.99 -17.69
CA VAL A 120 -2.17 9.13 -16.90
C VAL A 120 -0.77 8.84 -16.37
N ILE A 121 -0.55 7.67 -15.74
CA ILE A 121 0.78 7.26 -15.25
C ILE A 121 1.77 7.23 -16.40
N ASN A 122 1.40 6.67 -17.56
CA ASN A 122 2.27 6.61 -18.74
C ASN A 122 2.69 8.01 -19.22
N LYS A 123 1.74 8.94 -19.27
CA LYS A 123 2.01 10.32 -19.67
C LYS A 123 2.97 11.01 -18.70
N ILE A 124 2.69 10.94 -17.40
CA ILE A 124 3.51 11.58 -16.36
C ILE A 124 4.90 10.94 -16.30
N ALA A 125 4.99 9.61 -16.37
CA ALA A 125 6.28 8.91 -16.41
C ALA A 125 7.13 9.35 -17.61
N GLY A 126 6.52 9.52 -18.79
CA GLY A 126 7.19 10.07 -19.96
C GLY A 126 7.68 11.51 -19.77
N GLN A 127 6.88 12.36 -19.12
CA GLN A 127 7.26 13.75 -18.80
C GLN A 127 8.45 13.81 -17.82
N GLU A 128 8.51 12.87 -16.88
CA GLU A 128 9.62 12.73 -15.92
C GLU A 128 10.81 11.93 -16.49
N GLY A 129 10.73 11.45 -17.74
CA GLY A 129 11.79 10.66 -18.38
C GLY A 129 12.02 9.29 -17.73
N LYS A 130 11.00 8.72 -17.09
CA LYS A 130 11.05 7.44 -16.37
C LYS A 130 10.09 6.40 -16.96
N THR A 131 10.27 5.14 -16.57
CA THR A 131 9.32 4.05 -16.79
C THR A 131 8.72 3.65 -15.44
N ALA A 132 7.41 3.75 -15.30
CA ALA A 132 6.72 3.40 -14.06
C ALA A 132 6.38 1.91 -14.03
N SER A 133 6.73 1.22 -12.95
CA SER A 133 6.28 -0.14 -12.70
C SER A 133 4.83 -0.14 -12.23
N VAL A 134 3.99 -0.99 -12.83
CA VAL A 134 2.57 -1.08 -12.52
C VAL A 134 2.14 -2.53 -12.33
N ALA A 135 1.30 -2.77 -11.33
CA ALA A 135 0.49 -3.97 -11.21
C ALA A 135 -0.99 -3.61 -11.44
N LEU A 136 -1.73 -4.50 -12.10
CA LEU A 136 -3.15 -4.30 -12.35
C LEU A 136 -3.96 -4.79 -11.16
N ARG A 137 -4.72 -3.91 -10.51
CA ARG A 137 -5.68 -4.32 -9.48
C ARG A 137 -6.92 -4.86 -10.16
N LEU A 138 -7.24 -6.12 -9.90
CA LEU A 138 -8.39 -6.80 -10.48
C LEU A 138 -9.50 -6.97 -9.44
N ASN A 139 -10.73 -6.89 -9.91
CA ASN A 139 -11.92 -7.24 -9.15
C ASN A 139 -12.38 -8.64 -9.57
N PRO A 140 -12.21 -9.67 -8.72
CA PRO A 140 -12.55 -11.04 -9.08
C PRO A 140 -14.06 -11.33 -9.03
N GLY A 141 -14.90 -10.36 -8.62
CA GLY A 141 -16.35 -10.56 -8.55
C GLY A 141 -16.79 -11.54 -7.46
N ILE A 142 -15.95 -11.78 -6.45
CA ILE A 142 -16.24 -12.69 -5.34
C ILE A 142 -16.99 -11.91 -4.25
N ASP A 143 -18.22 -12.32 -3.96
CA ASP A 143 -19.01 -11.75 -2.86
C ASP A 143 -18.39 -12.15 -1.51
N ALA A 144 -17.72 -11.20 -0.86
CA ALA A 144 -17.30 -11.37 0.52
C ALA A 144 -18.57 -11.29 1.40
N HIS A 145 -19.18 -12.45 1.70
CA HIS A 145 -20.44 -12.60 2.45
C HIS A 145 -20.42 -12.09 3.93
N THR A 146 -19.60 -11.09 4.27
CA THR A 146 -19.48 -10.55 5.62
C THR A 146 -19.45 -9.01 5.61
N ASN A 147 -20.58 -8.42 6.03
CA ASN A 147 -20.87 -7.00 6.25
C ASN A 147 -20.97 -6.09 5.00
N LYS A 148 -22.15 -5.45 4.84
CA LYS A 148 -22.49 -4.48 3.79
C LYS A 148 -21.53 -3.27 3.66
N CYS A 149 -20.68 -3.02 4.65
CA CYS A 149 -19.70 -1.92 4.64
C CYS A 149 -18.29 -2.32 4.16
N ILE A 150 -18.01 -3.62 3.99
CA ILE A 150 -16.68 -4.16 3.61
C ILE A 150 -16.71 -4.73 2.17
N ASN A 151 -17.83 -4.54 1.46
CA ASN A 151 -18.05 -5.18 0.16
C ASN A 151 -17.38 -4.40 -1.00
N THR A 152 -16.05 -4.49 -1.10
CA THR A 152 -15.25 -3.88 -2.18
C THR A 152 -15.08 -4.78 -3.40
N GLY A 153 -15.68 -5.97 -3.42
CA GLY A 153 -15.48 -7.01 -4.46
C GLY A 153 -16.68 -7.28 -5.37
N LEU A 154 -17.76 -6.49 -5.28
CA LEU A 154 -18.90 -6.61 -6.22
C LEU A 154 -18.53 -6.05 -7.60
N ALA A 155 -19.16 -6.53 -8.66
CA ALA A 155 -18.97 -6.00 -10.02
C ALA A 155 -19.28 -4.48 -10.14
N ASP A 156 -20.12 -3.95 -9.24
CA ASP A 156 -20.43 -2.51 -9.11
C ASP A 156 -19.45 -1.75 -8.19
N SER A 157 -18.38 -2.41 -7.75
CA SER A 157 -17.35 -1.79 -6.93
C SER A 157 -16.51 -0.82 -7.76
N LYS A 158 -16.25 0.36 -7.20
CA LYS A 158 -15.30 1.34 -7.77
C LYS A 158 -13.84 0.84 -7.78
N PHE A 159 -13.56 -0.32 -7.20
CA PHE A 159 -12.23 -0.85 -6.98
C PHE A 159 -11.87 -1.89 -8.03
N GLY A 160 -10.68 -1.73 -8.62
CA GLY A 160 -10.10 -2.65 -9.59
C GLY A 160 -10.79 -2.65 -10.96
N ILE A 161 -10.07 -3.23 -11.91
CA ILE A 161 -10.56 -3.53 -13.25
C ILE A 161 -11.33 -4.85 -13.18
N ASP A 162 -12.50 -4.88 -13.82
CA ASP A 162 -13.28 -6.11 -14.00
C ASP A 162 -12.38 -7.20 -14.61
N PHE A 163 -12.36 -8.38 -13.98
CA PHE A 163 -11.57 -9.52 -14.43
C PHE A 163 -11.82 -9.88 -15.91
N ASN A 164 -13.03 -9.65 -16.42
CA ASN A 164 -13.38 -9.88 -17.83
C ASN A 164 -12.62 -8.95 -18.80
N LYS A 165 -12.12 -7.81 -18.32
CA LYS A 165 -11.33 -6.83 -19.10
C LYS A 165 -9.83 -7.04 -18.98
N LEU A 166 -9.37 -8.14 -18.36
CA LEU A 166 -7.95 -8.39 -18.14
C LEU A 166 -7.15 -8.42 -19.45
N GLU A 167 -7.59 -9.20 -20.44
CA GLU A 167 -6.88 -9.32 -21.72
C GLU A 167 -6.78 -7.98 -22.47
N GLU A 168 -7.89 -7.23 -22.51
CA GLU A 168 -7.94 -5.88 -23.08
C GLU A 168 -6.95 -4.94 -22.36
N THR A 169 -6.98 -4.95 -21.03
CA THR A 169 -6.14 -4.07 -20.22
C THR A 169 -4.65 -4.40 -20.38
N VAL A 170 -4.28 -5.69 -20.41
CA VAL A 170 -2.90 -6.11 -20.66
C VAL A 170 -2.44 -5.65 -22.05
N THR A 171 -3.30 -5.81 -23.06
CA THR A 171 -3.01 -5.36 -24.43
C THR A 171 -2.78 -3.86 -24.51
N ILE A 172 -3.56 -3.06 -23.76
CA ILE A 172 -3.37 -1.61 -23.68
C ILE A 172 -2.07 -1.28 -22.94
N ALA A 173 -1.84 -1.88 -21.77
CA ALA A 173 -0.65 -1.64 -20.96
C ALA A 173 0.66 -1.91 -21.74
N GLN A 174 0.68 -2.95 -22.58
CA GLN A 174 1.84 -3.28 -23.43
C GLN A 174 2.13 -2.24 -24.52
N LYS A 175 1.15 -1.41 -24.90
CA LYS A 175 1.33 -0.33 -25.89
C LYS A 175 1.82 0.97 -25.27
N LEU A 176 1.80 1.08 -23.94
CA LEU A 176 2.21 2.28 -23.20
C LEU A 176 3.73 2.25 -22.99
N SER A 177 4.46 3.12 -23.69
CA SER A 177 5.93 3.12 -23.76
C SER A 177 6.63 3.37 -22.42
N ASN A 178 5.95 4.01 -21.46
CA ASN A 178 6.52 4.38 -20.16
C ASN A 178 5.93 3.56 -19.01
N ILE A 179 5.28 2.43 -19.33
CA ILE A 179 4.73 1.49 -18.35
C ILE A 179 5.49 0.17 -18.42
N LYS A 180 5.87 -0.34 -17.25
CA LYS A 180 6.35 -1.71 -17.08
C LYS A 180 5.32 -2.49 -16.27
N LEU A 181 4.56 -3.35 -16.93
CA LEU A 181 3.64 -4.25 -16.25
C LEU A 181 4.44 -5.35 -15.52
N ILE A 182 4.32 -5.41 -14.19
CA ILE A 182 5.12 -6.33 -13.35
C ILE A 182 4.28 -7.32 -12.54
N GLY A 183 2.95 -7.20 -12.52
CA GLY A 183 2.13 -8.14 -11.78
C GLY A 183 0.64 -7.83 -11.77
N LEU A 184 -0.07 -8.63 -10.98
CA LEU A 184 -1.48 -8.50 -10.68
C LEU A 184 -1.64 -8.25 -9.18
N HIS A 185 -2.68 -7.51 -8.82
CA HIS A 185 -2.98 -7.18 -7.44
C HIS A 185 -4.46 -7.49 -7.14
N PHE A 186 -4.70 -8.04 -5.96
CA PHE A 186 -6.03 -8.32 -5.42
C PHE A 186 -6.04 -7.90 -3.95
N HIS A 187 -7.18 -7.41 -3.47
CA HIS A 187 -7.38 -7.04 -2.08
C HIS A 187 -8.61 -7.73 -1.54
#